data_AF-A0A9P6HHQ7-F1
#
_entry.id   AF-A0A9P6HHQ7-F1
#
_cell.length_a   1.000
_cell.length_b   1.000
_cell.length_c   1.000
_cell.angle_alpha   90.00
_cell.angle_beta   90.00
_cell.angle_gamma   90.00
#
_symmetry.space_group_name_H-M   'P 1'
#
loop_
_entity.id
_entity.type
_entity.pdbx_description
1 polymer ?
#
loop_
_entity_poly.entity_id
_entity_poly.type
_entity_poly.pdbx_seq_one_letter_code
_entity_poly.pdbx_strand_id
1 'polypeptide(L)'
;MLFLLRSLLHVLHFFYYLLTLIASWKSRPQPHELSYPRKQLPRHLALLLASDGDESTSGDVTLECFLESIQRTVGWCREVGIRKLTVYDREGFLSTNIEQVSQRLSVPAQLPQEDEISEIEYPLTPPPSDVSDSRPLSPVNLSSLDLDVSILEIPAAPPSKQESIGGVKHRRKTLLSSEKHNTDEITIHVVSRSSGKPVVARAAHVMANDQKRQQRRVAIQDLNAILEGDRGLPSPDFMIVYNTSPSSHRRKRPLELYGFPPWQITLTEFHYCNEYSPLSWPWAGLSSRKPEPLNEINFRRGLDEFSEAQMRFGK
;
A
#
# COMPACT_ATOMS: atom_id res chain seq x y z
N MET A 1 42.13 -23.64 -31.95
CA MET A 1 40.65 -23.71 -32.12
C MET A 1 39.89 -23.09 -30.95
N LEU A 2 40.18 -23.44 -29.68
CA LEU A 2 39.47 -22.93 -28.49
C LEU A 2 39.54 -21.39 -28.31
N PHE A 3 40.67 -20.74 -28.62
CA PHE A 3 40.80 -19.28 -28.53
C PHE A 3 39.91 -18.53 -29.53
N LEU A 4 39.73 -19.06 -30.74
CA LEU A 4 38.83 -18.49 -31.76
C LEU A 4 37.37 -18.60 -31.32
N LEU A 5 36.98 -19.76 -30.77
CA LEU A 5 35.63 -19.97 -30.24
C LEU A 5 35.32 -19.01 -29.08
N ARG A 6 36.29 -18.82 -28.16
CA ARG A 6 36.15 -17.89 -27.04
C ARG A 6 36.06 -16.43 -27.51
N SER A 7 36.88 -16.04 -28.47
CA SER A 7 36.82 -14.69 -29.06
C SER A 7 35.49 -14.44 -29.76
N LEU A 8 34.99 -15.39 -30.56
CA LEU A 8 33.69 -15.32 -31.21
C LEU A 8 32.55 -15.15 -30.19
N LEU A 9 32.58 -15.90 -29.08
CA LEU A 9 31.59 -15.77 -28.01
C LEU A 9 31.61 -14.38 -27.35
N HIS A 10 32.79 -13.80 -27.13
CA HIS A 10 32.90 -12.44 -26.56
C HIS A 10 32.38 -11.38 -27.53
N VAL A 11 32.67 -11.52 -28.83
CA VAL A 11 32.16 -10.63 -29.87
C VAL A 11 30.63 -10.72 -29.95
N LEU A 12 30.06 -11.93 -29.90
CA LEU A 12 28.61 -12.12 -29.90
C LEU A 12 27.96 -11.51 -28.65
N HIS A 13 28.54 -11.72 -27.47
CA HIS A 13 28.08 -11.06 -26.24
C HIS A 13 28.21 -9.54 -26.30
N PHE A 14 29.27 -9.01 -26.92
CA PHE A 14 29.43 -7.57 -27.11
C PHE A 14 28.34 -6.99 -28.02
N PHE A 15 28.04 -7.64 -29.14
CA PHE A 15 26.95 -7.21 -30.03
C PHE A 15 25.58 -7.35 -29.36
N TYR A 16 25.32 -8.45 -28.66
CA TYR A 16 24.09 -8.62 -27.87
C TYR A 16 23.97 -7.51 -26.81
N TYR A 17 25.06 -7.20 -26.11
CA TYR A 17 25.11 -6.11 -25.14
C TYR A 17 24.85 -4.75 -25.79
N LEU A 18 25.48 -4.47 -26.93
CA LEU A 18 25.29 -3.22 -27.66
C LEU A 18 23.85 -3.07 -28.16
N LEU A 19 23.24 -4.15 -28.67
CA LEU A 19 21.85 -4.15 -29.11
C LEU A 19 20.88 -3.96 -27.96
N THR A 20 21.11 -4.61 -26.82
CA THR A 20 20.30 -4.39 -25.61
C THR A 20 20.46 -2.98 -25.05
N LEU A 21 21.67 -2.41 -25.11
CA LEU A 21 21.92 -1.01 -24.75
C LEU A 21 21.15 -0.04 -25.66
N ILE A 22 21.28 -0.18 -26.98
CA ILE A 22 20.56 0.64 -27.97
C ILE A 22 19.04 0.48 -27.83
N ALA A 23 18.56 -0.75 -27.61
CA ALA A 23 17.15 -1.02 -27.37
C ALA A 23 16.66 -0.38 -26.07
N SER A 24 17.49 -0.34 -25.01
CA SER A 24 17.16 0.37 -23.77
C SER A 24 17.23 1.90 -23.89
N TRP A 25 17.98 2.43 -24.85
CA TRP A 25 18.04 3.85 -25.17
C TRP A 25 16.85 4.34 -26.01
N LYS A 26 16.11 3.44 -26.66
CA LYS A 26 14.79 3.78 -27.19
C LYS A 26 13.91 4.11 -25.99
N SER A 27 13.81 5.42 -25.70
CA SER A 27 13.11 5.97 -24.55
C SER A 27 11.77 5.29 -24.38
N ARG A 28 11.53 4.74 -23.19
CA ARG A 28 10.17 4.38 -22.80
C ARG A 28 9.31 5.63 -22.98
N PRO A 29 8.11 5.52 -23.59
CA PRO A 29 7.22 6.66 -23.70
C PRO A 29 7.02 7.27 -22.31
N GLN A 30 7.02 8.60 -22.24
CA GLN A 30 6.69 9.29 -21.00
C GLN A 30 5.24 8.92 -20.64
N PRO A 31 4.97 8.55 -19.37
CA PRO A 31 3.63 8.18 -18.96
C PRO A 31 2.72 9.42 -19.01
N HIS A 32 1.43 9.21 -19.21
CA HIS A 32 0.43 10.26 -19.27
C HIS A 32 0.24 10.93 -17.89
N GLU A 33 -0.18 12.19 -17.88
CA GLU A 33 -0.43 12.98 -16.66
C GLU A 33 -1.45 12.32 -15.72
N LEU A 34 -1.43 12.68 -14.43
CA LEU A 34 -2.37 12.12 -13.46
C LEU A 34 -3.81 12.40 -13.88
N SER A 35 -4.08 13.62 -14.36
CA SER A 35 -5.39 14.06 -14.85
C SER A 35 -5.78 13.49 -16.23
N TYR A 36 -4.92 12.72 -16.89
CA TYR A 36 -5.22 12.16 -18.20
C TYR A 36 -6.34 11.10 -18.09
N PRO A 37 -7.39 11.17 -18.93
CA PRO A 37 -8.48 10.21 -18.89
C PRO A 37 -8.01 8.82 -19.36
N ARG A 38 -8.01 7.87 -18.43
CA ARG A 38 -7.66 6.46 -18.69
C ARG A 38 -8.91 5.63 -18.96
N LYS A 39 -8.79 4.59 -19.78
CA LYS A 39 -9.91 3.70 -20.15
C LYS A 39 -10.52 2.99 -18.93
N GLN A 40 -9.65 2.60 -18.01
CA GLN A 40 -10.02 1.98 -16.73
C GLN A 40 -9.06 2.44 -15.65
N LEU A 41 -9.57 2.51 -14.42
CA LEU A 41 -8.84 2.85 -13.21
C LEU A 41 -9.10 1.78 -12.15
N PRO A 42 -8.10 1.44 -11.32
CA PRO A 42 -8.31 0.50 -10.24
C PRO A 42 -9.24 1.11 -9.19
N ARG A 43 -10.21 0.34 -8.70
CA ARG A 43 -11.05 0.77 -7.57
C ARG A 43 -10.31 0.62 -6.26
N HIS A 44 -9.44 -0.38 -6.19
CA HIS A 44 -8.57 -0.66 -5.07
C HIS A 44 -7.13 -0.87 -5.53
N LEU A 45 -6.24 0.03 -5.11
CA LEU A 45 -4.81 -0.03 -5.35
C LEU A 45 -4.09 -0.64 -4.14
N ALA A 46 -3.16 -1.56 -4.36
CA ALA A 46 -2.19 -1.99 -3.37
C ALA A 46 -0.80 -1.43 -3.70
N LEU A 47 -0.10 -0.92 -2.69
CA LEU A 47 1.27 -0.48 -2.75
C LEU A 47 2.13 -1.39 -1.86
N LEU A 48 3.01 -2.16 -2.49
CA LEU A 48 3.97 -3.00 -1.80
C LEU A 48 5.30 -2.26 -1.71
N LEU A 49 5.68 -1.87 -0.51
CA LEU A 49 6.96 -1.23 -0.20
C LEU A 49 7.94 -2.28 0.31
N ALA A 50 9.00 -2.53 -0.46
CA ALA A 50 10.07 -3.42 -0.09
C ALA A 50 11.35 -2.63 0.18
N SER A 51 11.98 -2.90 1.32
CA SER A 51 13.33 -2.44 1.63
C SER A 51 14.25 -3.65 1.67
N ASP A 52 15.36 -3.60 0.93
CA ASP A 52 16.44 -4.55 1.15
C ASP A 52 17.18 -4.08 2.41
N GLY A 53 17.16 -4.91 3.45
CA GLY A 53 17.81 -4.65 4.74
C GLY A 53 19.33 -4.67 4.66
N ASP A 54 19.91 -3.76 3.87
CA ASP A 54 21.33 -3.46 3.94
C ASP A 54 21.62 -2.96 5.36
N GLU A 55 22.50 -3.67 6.10
CA GLU A 55 22.84 -3.40 7.51
C GLU A 55 23.28 -1.94 7.79
N SER A 56 23.59 -1.18 6.74
CA SER A 56 24.02 0.22 6.82
C SER A 56 22.88 1.25 6.86
N THR A 57 21.64 0.87 6.56
CA THR A 57 20.50 1.79 6.57
C THR A 57 19.76 1.68 7.89
N SER A 58 19.65 2.78 8.64
CA SER A 58 18.85 2.81 9.87
C SER A 58 17.37 2.64 9.54
N GLY A 59 16.65 1.89 10.38
CA GLY A 59 15.22 1.64 10.20
C GLY A 59 14.40 2.93 10.07
N ASP A 60 14.80 3.98 10.78
CA ASP A 60 14.14 5.29 10.73
C ASP A 60 14.19 5.93 9.34
N VAL A 61 15.30 5.80 8.61
CA VAL A 61 15.44 6.36 7.25
C VAL A 61 14.53 5.63 6.27
N THR A 62 14.42 4.31 6.42
CA THR A 62 13.49 3.49 5.63
C THR A 62 12.03 3.84 5.96
N LEU A 63 11.72 4.03 7.25
CA LEU A 63 10.38 4.43 7.69
C LEU A 63 9.98 5.79 7.09
N GLU A 64 10.85 6.80 7.18
CA GLU A 64 10.60 8.12 6.56
C GLU A 64 10.36 8.01 5.04
N CYS A 65 11.14 7.18 4.36
CA CYS A 65 10.95 6.90 2.93
C CYS A 65 9.59 6.24 2.63
N PHE A 66 9.15 5.31 3.48
CA PHE A 66 7.83 4.69 3.36
C PHE A 66 6.72 5.71 3.62
N LEU A 67 6.83 6.52 4.68
CA LEU A 67 5.87 7.58 5.01
C LEU A 67 5.73 8.58 3.86
N GLU A 68 6.85 9.03 3.28
CA GLU A 68 6.85 9.92 2.13
C GLU A 68 6.20 9.26 0.89
N SER A 69 6.49 7.98 0.65
CA SER A 69 5.89 7.22 -0.45
C SER A 69 4.37 7.12 -0.30
N ILE A 70 3.87 6.87 0.91
CA ILE A 70 2.43 6.79 1.20
C ILE A 70 1.79 8.16 1.00
N GLN A 71 2.38 9.22 1.58
CA GLN A 71 1.85 10.58 1.46
C GLN A 71 1.67 11.00 0.00
N ARG A 72 2.70 10.76 -0.83
CA ARG A 72 2.65 11.03 -2.28
C ARG A 72 1.59 10.19 -2.97
N THR A 73 1.57 8.88 -2.69
CA THR A 73 0.60 7.94 -3.30
C THR A 73 -0.83 8.31 -2.96
N VAL A 74 -1.11 8.71 -1.72
CA VAL A 74 -2.43 9.18 -1.29
C VAL A 74 -2.83 10.44 -2.04
N GLY A 75 -1.91 11.39 -2.21
CA GLY A 75 -2.12 12.58 -3.05
C GLY A 75 -2.51 12.21 -4.47
N TRP A 76 -1.73 11.34 -5.12
CA TRP A 76 -2.01 10.90 -6.49
C TRP A 76 -3.28 10.07 -6.61
N CYS A 77 -3.60 9.23 -5.63
CA CYS A 77 -4.85 8.48 -5.59
C CYS A 77 -6.05 9.42 -5.53
N ARG A 78 -5.98 10.48 -4.73
CA ARG A 78 -7.04 11.52 -4.67
C ARG A 78 -7.20 12.24 -6.00
N GLU A 79 -6.10 12.66 -6.62
CA GLU A 79 -6.13 13.33 -7.93
C GLU A 79 -6.72 12.46 -9.04
N VAL A 80 -6.43 11.15 -9.01
CA VAL A 80 -6.92 10.19 -10.02
C VAL A 80 -8.35 9.69 -9.69
N GLY A 81 -8.80 9.82 -8.44
CA GLY A 81 -10.10 9.33 -7.97
C GLY A 81 -10.12 7.88 -7.49
N ILE A 82 -8.97 7.34 -7.05
CA ILE A 82 -8.84 6.02 -6.42
C ILE A 82 -9.23 6.14 -4.94
N ARG A 83 -10.21 5.35 -4.51
CA ARG A 83 -10.84 5.48 -3.17
C ARG A 83 -10.29 4.54 -2.12
N LYS A 84 -9.63 3.46 -2.53
CA LYS A 84 -9.08 2.46 -1.61
C LYS A 84 -7.61 2.24 -1.91
N LEU A 85 -6.80 2.31 -0.86
CA LEU A 85 -5.37 2.06 -0.91
C LEU A 85 -4.99 1.02 0.14
N THR A 86 -4.38 -0.09 -0.24
CA THR A 86 -3.69 -0.98 0.69
C THR A 86 -2.20 -0.67 0.64
N VAL A 87 -1.56 -0.46 1.78
CA VAL A 87 -0.11 -0.32 1.89
C VAL A 87 0.43 -1.52 2.63
N TYR A 88 1.41 -2.20 2.03
CA TYR A 88 2.08 -3.34 2.64
C TYR A 88 3.56 -3.08 2.83
N ASP A 89 4.03 -3.38 4.04
CA ASP A 89 5.44 -3.51 4.36
C ASP A 89 5.73 -4.87 5.01
N ARG A 90 6.88 -5.47 4.67
CA ARG A 90 7.18 -6.83 5.15
C ARG A 90 7.49 -6.84 6.66
N GLU A 91 8.20 -5.83 7.12
CA GLU A 91 8.72 -5.71 8.48
C GLU A 91 7.69 -5.17 9.48
N GLY A 92 6.60 -4.54 9.01
CA GLY A 92 5.58 -3.96 9.86
C GLY A 92 6.00 -2.66 10.56
N PHE A 93 6.95 -1.92 9.97
CA PHE A 93 7.28 -0.55 10.38
C PHE A 93 6.06 0.37 10.35
N LEU A 94 5.22 0.26 9.32
CA LEU A 94 4.03 1.10 9.15
C LEU A 94 2.91 0.70 10.11
N SER A 95 2.68 -0.60 10.30
CA SER A 95 1.68 -1.09 11.26
C SER A 95 2.07 -0.75 12.70
N THR A 96 3.36 -0.77 13.03
CA THR A 96 3.86 -0.40 14.37
C THR A 96 3.75 1.12 14.62
N ASN A 97 3.95 1.93 13.59
CA ASN A 97 3.94 3.40 13.69
C ASN A 97 2.68 4.01 13.08
N ILE A 98 1.52 3.37 13.28
CA ILE A 98 0.26 3.79 12.65
C ILE A 98 -0.16 5.22 13.04
N GLU A 99 0.20 5.68 14.23
CA GLU A 99 -0.04 7.05 14.68
C GLU A 99 0.77 8.07 13.87
N GLN A 100 2.02 7.75 13.51
CA GLN A 100 2.83 8.61 12.65
C GLN A 100 2.26 8.65 11.22
N VAL A 101 1.80 7.50 10.72
CA VAL A 101 1.10 7.41 9.42
C VAL A 101 -0.15 8.29 9.43
N SER A 102 -0.99 8.17 10.45
CA SER A 102 -2.23 8.96 10.53
C SER A 102 -1.94 10.46 10.67
N GLN A 103 -0.97 10.85 11.51
CA GLN A 103 -0.55 12.24 11.66
C GLN A 103 -0.02 12.81 10.33
N ARG A 104 0.84 12.06 9.63
CA ARG A 104 1.44 12.53 8.36
C ARG A 104 0.40 12.74 7.27
N LEU A 105 -0.65 11.94 7.27
CA LEU A 105 -1.72 11.99 6.27
C LEU A 105 -2.86 12.95 6.64
N SER A 106 -3.01 13.28 7.92
CA SER A 106 -4.01 14.24 8.43
C SER A 106 -3.63 15.69 8.20
N VAL A 107 -2.36 15.99 7.85
CA VAL A 107 -1.91 17.35 7.56
C VAL A 107 -2.18 17.70 6.10
N PRO A 108 -3.17 18.57 5.78
CA PRO A 108 -3.18 19.26 4.50
C PRO A 108 -1.92 20.13 4.43
N ALA A 109 -1.16 20.01 3.34
CA ALA A 109 0.07 20.77 3.15
C ALA A 109 -0.17 22.28 3.27
N GLN A 110 0.31 22.92 4.36
CA GLN A 110 0.84 24.31 4.38
C GLN A 110 1.35 24.75 5.78
N LEU A 111 2.66 25.08 5.80
CA LEU A 111 3.39 26.13 6.55
C LEU A 111 3.42 26.16 8.10
N PRO A 112 4.54 26.62 8.70
CA PRO A 112 4.77 26.63 10.14
C PRO A 112 4.18 27.86 10.82
N GLN A 113 3.49 27.65 11.95
CA GLN A 113 3.40 28.50 13.16
C GLN A 113 2.32 27.91 14.08
N GLU A 114 2.71 27.35 15.22
CA GLU A 114 2.68 27.96 16.57
C GLU A 114 1.33 27.75 17.29
N ASP A 115 1.45 27.09 18.44
CA ASP A 115 0.60 27.06 19.64
C ASP A 115 -0.82 26.47 19.57
N GLU A 116 -1.03 25.35 20.27
CA GLU A 116 -1.97 25.36 21.40
C GLU A 116 -1.76 24.18 22.36
N ILE A 117 -1.64 24.54 23.64
CA ILE A 117 -1.40 23.72 24.83
C ILE A 117 -2.69 23.03 25.25
N SER A 118 -2.61 21.81 25.77
CA SER A 118 -3.57 21.33 26.77
C SER A 118 -2.88 20.39 27.75
N GLU A 119 -2.41 20.99 28.85
CA GLU A 119 -2.21 20.30 30.13
C GLU A 119 -3.55 19.73 30.59
N ILE A 120 -3.58 18.42 30.88
CA ILE A 120 -4.63 17.83 31.70
C ILE A 120 -3.96 17.22 32.93
N GLU A 121 -4.06 17.96 34.03
CA GLU A 121 -3.80 17.55 35.39
C GLU A 121 -4.87 16.53 35.84
N TYR A 122 -4.44 15.34 36.27
CA TYR A 122 -5.32 14.35 36.90
C TYR A 122 -4.92 14.18 38.38
N PRO A 123 -5.88 14.21 39.33
CA PRO A 123 -5.57 14.01 40.74
C PRO A 123 -5.32 12.54 41.13
N LEU A 124 -4.74 12.41 42.33
CA LEU A 124 -4.18 11.22 42.97
C LEU A 124 -5.18 10.09 43.26
N THR A 125 -4.70 8.85 43.00
CA THR A 125 -5.09 7.53 43.56
C THR A 125 -6.57 7.09 43.57
N PRO A 126 -6.90 5.91 43.04
CA PRO A 126 -8.03 5.12 43.52
C PRO A 126 -7.62 4.10 44.61
N PRO A 127 -8.53 3.74 45.55
CA PRO A 127 -8.27 2.81 46.64
C PRO A 127 -8.23 1.34 46.17
N PRO A 128 -7.62 0.42 46.95
CA PRO A 128 -7.70 -1.00 46.66
C PRO A 128 -9.03 -1.56 47.16
N SER A 129 -9.74 -2.30 46.30
CA SER A 129 -10.72 -3.27 46.78
C SER A 129 -10.82 -4.47 45.84
N ASP A 130 -11.06 -5.58 46.50
CA ASP A 130 -10.77 -6.96 46.16
C ASP A 130 -11.97 -7.66 45.50
N VAL A 131 -11.73 -8.84 44.96
CA VAL A 131 -12.65 -9.93 44.57
C VAL A 131 -13.79 -9.68 43.57
N SER A 132 -13.71 -10.34 42.41
CA SER A 132 -14.66 -11.41 42.06
C SER A 132 -14.22 -12.20 40.83
N ASP A 133 -13.85 -13.46 41.08
CA ASP A 133 -13.82 -14.55 40.11
C ASP A 133 -15.24 -14.81 39.58
N SER A 134 -15.48 -14.45 38.32
CA SER A 134 -16.40 -15.19 37.44
C SER A 134 -16.12 -14.78 36.00
N ARG A 135 -15.27 -15.54 35.31
CA ARG A 135 -15.24 -15.51 33.84
C ARG A 135 -16.39 -16.37 33.33
N PRO A 136 -17.43 -15.82 32.68
CA PRO A 136 -18.23 -16.63 31.78
C PRO A 136 -17.35 -17.05 30.60
N LEU A 137 -17.38 -18.34 30.25
CA LEU A 137 -16.85 -18.86 29.00
C LEU A 137 -17.68 -18.28 27.85
N SER A 138 -17.29 -17.10 27.36
CA SER A 138 -17.90 -16.51 26.18
C SER A 138 -17.69 -17.42 24.97
N PRO A 139 -18.71 -17.61 24.10
CA PRO A 139 -18.52 -18.28 22.84
C PRO A 139 -17.46 -17.53 22.03
N VAL A 140 -16.57 -18.27 21.36
CA VAL A 140 -15.57 -17.72 20.44
C VAL A 140 -16.32 -17.06 19.30
N ASN A 141 -16.50 -15.74 19.39
CA ASN A 141 -17.05 -14.96 18.30
C ASN A 141 -16.08 -15.02 17.13
N LEU A 142 -16.52 -15.61 16.01
CA LEU A 142 -15.78 -15.58 14.73
C LEU A 142 -15.45 -14.13 14.31
N SER A 143 -16.20 -13.15 14.83
CA SER A 143 -16.05 -11.71 14.63
C SER A 143 -14.86 -11.08 15.37
N SER A 144 -14.17 -11.81 16.26
CA SER A 144 -13.04 -11.27 17.05
C SER A 144 -11.68 -11.79 16.60
N LEU A 145 -11.60 -12.41 15.41
CA LEU A 145 -10.31 -12.75 14.82
C LEU A 145 -9.55 -11.45 14.56
N ASP A 146 -8.41 -11.30 15.22
CA ASP A 146 -7.48 -10.23 14.92
C ASP A 146 -6.80 -10.55 13.58
N LEU A 147 -7.20 -9.80 12.56
CA LEU A 147 -6.72 -9.94 11.19
C LEU A 147 -5.43 -9.13 10.95
N ASP A 148 -4.98 -8.37 11.96
CA ASP A 148 -3.77 -7.54 11.90
C ASP A 148 -3.80 -6.59 10.70
N VAL A 149 -4.95 -5.92 10.51
CA VAL A 149 -5.18 -4.91 9.47
C VAL A 149 -5.55 -3.61 10.17
N SER A 150 -4.74 -2.57 9.95
CA SER A 150 -5.04 -1.23 10.44
C SER A 150 -5.79 -0.45 9.37
N ILE A 151 -6.98 0.05 9.67
CA ILE A 151 -7.83 0.79 8.74
C ILE A 151 -7.80 2.27 9.12
N LEU A 152 -7.46 3.13 8.17
CA LEU A 152 -7.46 4.58 8.30
C LEU A 152 -8.43 5.18 7.28
N GLU A 153 -9.39 5.97 7.76
CA GLU A 153 -10.28 6.76 6.92
C GLU A 153 -9.76 8.20 6.90
N ILE A 154 -9.39 8.70 5.72
CA ILE A 154 -8.87 10.07 5.62
C ILE A 154 -9.88 10.94 4.91
N PRO A 155 -10.52 11.88 5.63
CA PRO A 155 -11.46 12.80 5.03
C PRO A 155 -10.74 13.72 4.03
N ALA A 156 -11.50 14.18 3.05
CA ALA A 156 -11.05 15.24 2.17
C ALA A 156 -10.87 16.55 2.95
N ALA A 157 -9.88 17.35 2.56
CA ALA A 157 -9.76 18.70 3.08
C ALA A 157 -11.08 19.45 2.84
N PRO A 158 -11.61 20.21 3.82
CA PRO A 158 -12.80 21.01 3.61
C PRO A 158 -12.55 22.01 2.47
N PRO A 159 -13.51 22.25 1.57
CA PRO A 159 -13.35 23.24 0.53
C PRO A 159 -13.04 24.58 1.18
N SER A 160 -11.93 25.21 0.77
CA SER A 160 -11.60 26.56 1.19
C SER A 160 -12.79 27.45 0.82
N LYS A 161 -13.42 28.05 1.84
CA LYS A 161 -14.45 29.06 1.63
C LYS A 161 -13.77 30.25 0.95
N GLN A 162 -13.86 30.32 -0.38
CA GLN A 162 -13.81 31.61 -1.03
C GLN A 162 -14.97 32.43 -0.47
N GLU A 163 -14.65 33.45 0.32
CA GLU A 163 -15.60 34.43 0.81
C GLU A 163 -16.23 35.14 -0.40
N SER A 164 -17.36 34.60 -0.88
CA SER A 164 -18.27 35.38 -1.71
C SER A 164 -19.05 36.30 -0.78
N ILE A 165 -18.56 37.55 -0.72
CA ILE A 165 -19.30 38.65 -0.13
C ILE A 165 -20.58 38.86 -0.93
N GLY A 166 -21.73 38.70 -0.26
CA GLY A 166 -22.98 39.36 -0.63
C GLY A 166 -24.08 38.46 -1.17
N GLY A 167 -25.13 38.26 -0.36
CA GLY A 167 -26.41 37.80 -0.89
C GLY A 167 -27.32 37.09 0.11
N VAL A 168 -27.96 37.84 1.01
CA VAL A 168 -29.09 37.36 1.80
C VAL A 168 -30.22 36.92 0.86
N LYS A 169 -30.72 35.68 0.99
CA LYS A 169 -32.17 35.37 1.11
C LYS A 169 -32.52 33.89 1.26
N HIS A 170 -33.39 33.68 2.25
CA HIS A 170 -34.46 32.68 2.40
C HIS A 170 -34.17 31.18 2.56
N ARG A 171 -34.22 30.81 3.86
CA ARG A 171 -34.75 29.59 4.46
C ARG A 171 -35.90 28.91 3.65
N ARG A 172 -35.64 27.70 3.16
CA ARG A 172 -36.64 26.63 3.06
C ARG A 172 -36.01 25.31 3.50
N LYS A 173 -36.52 24.77 4.61
CA LYS A 173 -36.29 23.39 5.05
C LYS A 173 -36.93 22.46 4.00
N THR A 174 -36.14 21.53 3.48
CA THR A 174 -36.66 20.29 2.90
C THR A 174 -35.75 19.16 3.36
N LEU A 175 -36.29 18.37 4.29
CA LEU A 175 -35.79 17.07 4.72
C LEU A 175 -35.87 16.12 3.52
N LEU A 176 -34.71 15.75 2.97
CA LEU A 176 -34.55 14.58 2.11
C LEU A 176 -33.14 14.03 2.38
N SER A 177 -33.12 13.02 3.23
CA SER A 177 -32.00 12.11 3.44
C SER A 177 -31.62 11.46 2.11
N SER A 178 -30.51 11.92 1.53
CA SER A 178 -29.79 11.19 0.49
C SER A 178 -28.37 11.09 1.00
N GLU A 179 -27.90 9.87 1.26
CA GLU A 179 -26.49 9.54 1.48
C GLU A 179 -25.68 10.03 0.28
N LYS A 180 -25.20 11.27 0.35
CA LYS A 180 -24.09 11.73 -0.48
C LYS A 180 -22.82 11.26 0.21
N HIS A 181 -22.35 10.06 -0.13
CA HIS A 181 -20.97 9.71 0.14
C HIS A 181 -20.07 10.80 -0.43
N ASN A 182 -19.25 11.40 0.44
CA ASN A 182 -18.32 12.46 0.09
C ASN A 182 -17.33 11.87 -0.95
N THR A 183 -17.23 12.48 -2.13
CA THR A 183 -16.53 11.89 -3.29
C THR A 183 -15.01 11.78 -3.13
N ASP A 184 -14.50 12.32 -2.03
CA ASP A 184 -13.09 12.67 -1.86
C ASP A 184 -12.45 11.95 -0.65
N GLU A 185 -13.19 11.04 -0.01
CA GLU A 185 -12.68 10.19 1.08
C GLU A 185 -11.87 9.01 0.53
N ILE A 186 -10.72 8.76 1.14
CA ILE A 186 -9.86 7.62 0.81
C ILE A 186 -9.69 6.71 2.04
N THR A 187 -9.97 5.43 1.85
CA THR A 187 -9.76 4.39 2.86
C THR A 187 -8.39 3.77 2.65
N ILE A 188 -7.57 3.73 3.70
CA ILE A 188 -6.24 3.13 3.68
C ILE A 188 -6.20 1.90 4.58
N HIS A 189 -5.77 0.77 4.03
CA HIS A 189 -5.47 -0.45 4.79
C HIS A 189 -3.97 -0.58 4.93
N VAL A 190 -3.44 -0.50 6.15
CA VAL A 190 -2.04 -0.77 6.45
C VAL A 190 -1.93 -2.20 6.92
N VAL A 191 -1.12 -2.99 6.22
CA VAL A 191 -0.94 -4.42 6.43
C VAL A 191 0.53 -4.79 6.43
N SER A 192 0.87 -5.88 7.12
CA SER A 192 2.22 -6.39 7.11
C SER A 192 2.25 -7.89 6.89
N ARG A 193 3.43 -8.52 6.99
CA ARG A 193 3.58 -9.96 6.80
C ARG A 193 2.71 -10.79 7.77
N SER A 194 2.42 -10.26 8.95
CA SER A 194 1.57 -10.92 9.95
C SER A 194 0.13 -11.08 9.48
N SER A 195 -0.37 -10.17 8.64
CA SER A 195 -1.70 -10.20 8.02
C SER A 195 -1.84 -11.26 6.90
N GLY A 196 -0.74 -11.91 6.50
CA GLY A 196 -0.70 -12.85 5.37
C GLY A 196 -1.02 -14.29 5.75
N LYS A 197 -0.08 -15.21 5.48
CA LYS A 197 -0.23 -16.65 5.74
C LYS A 197 -0.68 -16.98 7.18
N PRO A 198 -0.18 -16.30 8.24
CA PRO A 198 -0.61 -16.58 9.61
C PRO A 198 -2.11 -16.37 9.80
N VAL A 199 -2.70 -15.30 9.23
CA VAL A 199 -4.15 -15.04 9.32
C VAL A 199 -4.94 -16.15 8.65
N VAL A 200 -4.54 -16.56 7.44
CA VAL A 200 -5.21 -17.65 6.71
C VAL A 200 -5.16 -18.96 7.52
N ALA A 201 -4.01 -19.26 8.14
CA ALA A 201 -3.88 -20.43 9.01
C ALA A 201 -4.77 -20.33 10.26
N ARG A 202 -4.86 -19.15 10.89
CA ARG A 202 -5.77 -18.91 12.03
C ARG A 202 -7.23 -19.08 11.63
N ALA A 203 -7.64 -18.48 10.51
CA ALA A 203 -8.99 -18.62 9.97
C ALA A 203 -9.32 -20.10 9.70
N ALA A 204 -8.42 -20.83 9.04
CA ALA A 204 -8.58 -22.26 8.78
C ALA A 204 -8.71 -23.08 10.08
N HIS A 205 -7.91 -22.79 11.10
CA HIS A 205 -8.02 -23.45 12.41
C HIS A 205 -9.37 -23.22 13.07
N VAL A 206 -9.86 -21.98 13.02
CA VAL A 206 -11.16 -21.60 13.58
C VAL A 206 -12.28 -22.32 12.84
N MET A 207 -12.25 -22.32 11.52
CA MET A 207 -13.24 -23.04 10.70
C MET A 207 -13.21 -24.55 10.93
N ALA A 208 -12.02 -25.15 11.06
CA ALA A 208 -11.88 -26.59 11.32
C ALA A 208 -12.45 -26.97 12.69
N ASN A 209 -12.28 -26.12 13.70
CA ASN A 209 -12.87 -26.34 15.02
C ASN A 209 -14.39 -26.17 15.00
N ASP A 210 -14.90 -25.19 14.25
CA ASP A 210 -16.34 -24.99 14.10
C ASP A 210 -17.00 -26.14 13.32
N GLN A 211 -16.37 -26.63 12.25
CA GLN A 211 -16.80 -27.82 11.52
C GLN A 211 -16.92 -29.04 12.44
N LYS A 212 -15.95 -29.27 13.34
CA LYS A 212 -16.02 -30.39 14.30
C LYS A 212 -17.18 -30.25 15.28
N ARG A 213 -17.51 -29.03 15.70
CA ARG A 213 -18.60 -28.75 16.65
C ARG A 213 -19.97 -28.80 16.01
N GLN A 214 -20.11 -28.24 14.80
CA GLN A 214 -21.40 -28.05 14.13
C GLN A 214 -21.69 -29.07 13.02
N GLN A 215 -20.73 -29.95 12.68
CA GLN A 215 -20.81 -30.87 11.54
C GLN A 215 -21.15 -30.19 10.20
N ARG A 216 -20.87 -28.88 10.09
CA ARG A 216 -21.18 -28.07 8.91
C ARG A 216 -20.08 -28.21 7.85
N ARG A 217 -20.46 -28.22 6.57
CA ARG A 217 -19.51 -28.17 5.46
C ARG A 217 -18.88 -26.78 5.38
N VAL A 218 -17.56 -26.74 5.24
CA VAL A 218 -16.79 -25.51 5.04
C VAL A 218 -16.97 -25.03 3.59
N ALA A 219 -17.50 -23.82 3.43
CA ALA A 219 -17.57 -23.15 2.12
C ALA A 219 -16.49 -22.08 1.98
N ILE A 220 -16.06 -21.81 0.75
CA ILE A 220 -15.12 -20.72 0.43
C ILE A 220 -15.70 -19.36 0.85
N GLN A 221 -17.03 -19.20 0.75
CA GLN A 221 -17.74 -18.00 1.16
C GLN A 221 -17.57 -17.70 2.66
N ASP A 222 -17.54 -18.74 3.49
CA ASP A 222 -17.33 -18.58 4.94
C ASP A 222 -15.91 -18.05 5.21
N LEU A 223 -14.91 -18.51 4.44
CA LEU A 223 -13.53 -18.02 4.55
C LEU A 223 -13.39 -16.60 4.00
N ASN A 224 -14.05 -16.28 2.89
CA ASN A 224 -14.10 -14.90 2.36
C ASN A 224 -14.71 -13.93 3.36
N ALA A 225 -15.81 -14.32 4.02
CA ALA A 225 -16.44 -13.48 5.04
C ALA A 225 -15.51 -13.22 6.24
N ILE A 226 -14.65 -14.18 6.59
CA ILE A 226 -13.65 -14.01 7.66
C ILE A 226 -12.49 -13.11 7.22
N LEU A 227 -11.95 -13.31 6.02
CA LEU A 227 -10.72 -12.65 5.56
C LEU A 227 -10.95 -11.28 4.91
N GLU A 228 -12.10 -11.07 4.28
CA GLU A 228 -12.46 -9.87 3.51
C GLU A 228 -13.71 -9.16 4.03
N GLY A 229 -14.26 -9.59 5.18
CA GLY A 229 -15.42 -8.95 5.81
C GLY A 229 -15.13 -7.53 6.31
N ASP A 230 -16.00 -6.97 7.17
CA ASP A 230 -15.95 -5.57 7.59
C ASP A 230 -14.61 -5.10 8.17
N ARG A 231 -13.84 -6.02 8.78
CA ARG A 231 -12.50 -5.75 9.35
C ARG A 231 -11.36 -6.41 8.57
N GLY A 232 -11.70 -7.05 7.45
CA GLY A 232 -10.78 -7.80 6.62
C GLY A 232 -10.02 -6.93 5.63
N LEU A 233 -9.11 -7.58 4.90
CA LEU A 233 -8.42 -6.94 3.80
C LEU A 233 -9.18 -7.22 2.50
N PRO A 234 -9.76 -6.21 1.83
CA PRO A 234 -10.40 -6.43 0.54
C PRO A 234 -9.37 -6.79 -0.54
N SER A 235 -9.77 -7.57 -1.55
CA SER A 235 -8.93 -7.86 -2.71
C SER A 235 -8.61 -6.58 -3.52
N PRO A 236 -7.33 -6.26 -3.80
CA PRO A 236 -6.95 -5.17 -4.70
C PRO A 236 -7.11 -5.55 -6.18
N ASP A 237 -7.46 -4.56 -7.02
CA ASP A 237 -7.52 -4.74 -8.48
C ASP A 237 -6.14 -4.60 -9.11
N PHE A 238 -5.31 -3.73 -8.53
CA PHE A 238 -3.99 -3.39 -9.04
C PHE A 238 -2.99 -3.28 -7.90
N MET A 239 -1.77 -3.79 -8.09
CA MET A 239 -0.68 -3.71 -7.14
C MET A 239 0.57 -3.12 -7.80
N ILE A 240 1.12 -2.08 -7.19
CA ILE A 240 2.43 -1.54 -7.52
C ILE A 240 3.44 -2.12 -6.53
N VAL A 241 4.44 -2.84 -7.06
CA VAL A 241 5.56 -3.37 -6.27
C VAL A 241 6.76 -2.47 -6.46
N TYR A 242 7.15 -1.79 -5.38
CA TYR A 242 8.22 -0.80 -5.37
C TYR A 242 9.29 -1.17 -4.35
N ASN A 243 10.54 -1.23 -4.80
CA ASN A 243 11.70 -1.42 -3.92
C ASN A 243 12.33 -0.05 -3.65
N THR A 244 12.33 0.37 -2.41
CA THR A 244 12.89 1.66 -1.98
C THR A 244 14.42 1.64 -1.98
N SER A 245 15.03 0.46 -1.89
CA SER A 245 16.47 0.30 -1.91
C SER A 245 16.94 0.06 -3.35
N PRO A 246 17.60 1.05 -4.00
CA PRO A 246 18.03 0.90 -5.38
C PRO A 246 19.04 -0.24 -5.51
N SER A 247 18.75 -1.21 -6.37
CA SER A 247 19.53 -2.45 -6.42
C SER A 247 21.01 -2.18 -6.73
N SER A 248 21.90 -2.55 -5.80
CA SER A 248 23.37 -2.41 -5.95
C SER A 248 23.93 -3.28 -7.08
N HIS A 249 23.32 -4.45 -7.30
CA HIS A 249 23.74 -5.38 -8.35
C HIS A 249 23.18 -4.99 -9.73
N ARG A 250 23.94 -5.25 -10.80
CA ARG A 250 23.49 -5.11 -12.21
C ARG A 250 22.40 -6.11 -12.62
N ARG A 251 21.92 -6.96 -11.71
CA ARG A 251 20.90 -7.97 -12.01
C ARG A 251 19.53 -7.42 -11.66
N LYS A 252 18.60 -7.52 -12.61
CA LYS A 252 17.17 -7.29 -12.35
C LYS A 252 16.75 -8.27 -11.25
N ARG A 253 16.20 -7.75 -10.15
CA ARG A 253 15.61 -8.61 -9.12
C ARG A 253 14.36 -9.30 -9.67
N PRO A 254 14.12 -10.56 -9.31
CA PRO A 254 12.83 -11.16 -9.57
C PRO A 254 11.75 -10.39 -8.79
N LEU A 255 10.55 -10.35 -9.35
CA LEU A 255 9.38 -9.86 -8.63
C LEU A 255 9.10 -10.78 -7.45
N GLU A 256 9.08 -10.23 -6.24
CA GLU A 256 8.69 -10.93 -5.02
C GLU A 256 7.59 -10.14 -4.32
N LEU A 257 6.63 -10.87 -3.72
CA LEU A 257 5.52 -10.27 -2.97
C LEU A 257 5.77 -10.28 -1.46
N TYR A 258 6.95 -10.72 -1.01
CA TYR A 258 7.42 -10.61 0.38
C TYR A 258 6.47 -11.14 1.47
N GLY A 259 5.54 -12.03 1.12
CA GLY A 259 4.54 -12.57 2.05
C GLY A 259 3.21 -11.80 2.10
N PHE A 260 2.95 -10.90 1.14
CA PHE A 260 1.66 -10.22 0.96
C PHE A 260 0.50 -11.22 1.06
N PRO A 261 -0.63 -10.84 1.70
CA PRO A 261 -1.78 -11.73 1.88
C PRO A 261 -2.20 -12.46 0.60
N PRO A 262 -1.97 -13.79 0.51
CA PRO A 262 -2.10 -14.51 -0.74
C PRO A 262 -3.56 -14.72 -1.17
N TRP A 263 -4.50 -14.60 -0.24
CA TRP A 263 -5.92 -14.76 -0.51
C TRP A 263 -6.48 -13.59 -1.32
N GLN A 264 -6.01 -12.37 -1.03
CA GLN A 264 -6.51 -11.13 -1.60
C GLN A 264 -6.01 -10.88 -3.04
N ILE A 265 -4.96 -11.57 -3.47
CA ILE A 265 -4.31 -11.28 -4.76
C ILE A 265 -4.76 -12.17 -5.92
N THR A 266 -5.92 -12.81 -5.80
CA THR A 266 -6.39 -13.81 -6.79
C THR A 266 -6.57 -13.25 -8.19
N LEU A 267 -7.02 -12.00 -8.31
CA LEU A 267 -7.33 -11.32 -9.57
C LEU A 267 -6.66 -9.95 -9.68
N THR A 268 -5.56 -9.75 -8.95
CA THR A 268 -4.82 -8.49 -8.91
C THR A 268 -3.83 -8.41 -10.06
N GLU A 269 -3.84 -7.30 -10.79
CA GLU A 269 -2.81 -6.98 -11.77
C GLU A 269 -1.56 -6.44 -11.07
N PHE A 270 -0.36 -6.81 -11.53
CA PHE A 270 0.90 -6.39 -10.90
C PHE A 270 1.71 -5.49 -11.82
N HIS A 271 2.09 -4.31 -11.33
CA HIS A 271 3.14 -3.49 -11.93
C HIS A 271 4.39 -3.53 -11.06
N TYR A 272 5.51 -3.92 -11.68
CA TYR A 272 6.78 -4.02 -10.97
C TYR A 272 7.72 -2.89 -11.38
N CYS A 273 7.98 -1.98 -10.43
CA CYS A 273 8.89 -0.86 -10.61
C CYS A 273 10.34 -1.34 -10.47
N ASN A 274 10.92 -1.80 -11.58
CA ASN A 274 12.32 -2.21 -11.67
C ASN A 274 13.06 -1.28 -12.64
N GLU A 275 13.34 -0.06 -12.17
CA GLU A 275 14.12 0.89 -12.94
C GLU A 275 15.61 0.56 -12.82
N TYR A 276 16.11 -0.13 -13.84
CA TYR A 276 17.54 -0.21 -14.10
C TYR A 276 17.99 1.11 -14.72
N SER A 277 18.85 1.87 -14.04
CA SER A 277 19.58 2.96 -14.69
C SER A 277 20.78 2.36 -15.46
N PRO A 278 20.74 2.31 -16.81
CA PRO A 278 21.86 1.78 -17.60
C PRO A 278 23.13 2.64 -17.48
N LEU A 279 22.98 3.87 -16.99
CA LEU A 279 24.05 4.84 -16.78
C LEU A 279 24.64 4.79 -15.38
N SER A 280 24.20 3.88 -14.48
CA SER A 280 24.89 3.69 -13.21
C SER A 280 26.24 3.01 -13.47
N TRP A 281 27.27 3.83 -13.71
CA TRP A 281 28.63 3.38 -13.92
C TRP A 281 29.11 2.54 -12.72
N PRO A 282 29.97 1.52 -12.94
CA PRO A 282 30.39 0.61 -11.88
C PRO A 282 31.11 1.28 -10.70
N TRP A 283 31.55 2.53 -10.86
CA TRP A 283 32.20 3.37 -9.85
C TRP A 283 31.23 4.31 -9.11
N ALA A 284 29.98 4.43 -9.58
CA ALA A 284 28.89 5.07 -8.84
C ALA A 284 28.34 4.20 -7.69
N GLY A 285 28.95 3.04 -7.42
CA GLY A 285 28.62 2.13 -6.31
C GLY A 285 29.30 2.47 -4.98
N LEU A 286 30.03 3.59 -4.89
CA LEU A 286 30.73 4.02 -3.68
C LEU A 286 29.92 5.03 -2.84
N SER A 287 28.83 5.58 -3.38
CA SER A 287 27.91 6.39 -2.59
C SER A 287 26.88 5.48 -1.95
N SER A 288 26.80 5.50 -0.61
CA SER A 288 25.69 4.91 0.16
C SER A 288 24.38 5.31 -0.51
N ARG A 289 23.74 4.34 -1.17
CA ARG A 289 22.51 4.60 -1.93
C ARG A 289 21.38 4.65 -0.92
N LYS A 290 20.91 5.85 -0.64
CA LYS A 290 19.81 6.09 0.29
C LYS A 290 18.50 5.51 -0.29
N PRO A 291 17.58 5.06 0.58
CA PRO A 291 16.24 4.73 0.17
C PRO A 291 15.60 5.89 -0.61
N GLU A 292 14.94 5.57 -1.72
CA GLU A 292 14.22 6.56 -2.55
C GLU A 292 12.71 6.31 -2.43
N PRO A 293 11.90 7.35 -2.19
CA PRO A 293 10.45 7.22 -2.14
C PRO A 293 9.87 6.97 -3.54
N LEU A 294 8.66 6.41 -3.59
CA LEU A 294 7.96 6.21 -4.87
C LEU A 294 7.87 7.54 -5.65
N ASN A 295 8.18 7.47 -6.94
CA ASN A 295 8.16 8.58 -7.87
C ASN A 295 6.85 8.59 -8.68
N GLU A 296 6.35 9.79 -8.98
CA GLU A 296 5.09 10.00 -9.72
C GLU A 296 5.14 9.33 -11.10
N ILE A 297 6.31 9.37 -11.76
CA ILE A 297 6.51 8.76 -13.08
C ILE A 297 6.25 7.25 -13.03
N ASN A 298 6.72 6.56 -11.98
CA ASN A 298 6.52 5.13 -11.81
C ASN A 298 5.06 4.81 -11.49
N PHE A 299 4.42 5.63 -10.67
CA PHE A 299 2.99 5.52 -10.38
C PHE A 299 2.13 5.67 -11.64
N ARG A 300 2.34 6.75 -12.41
CA ARG A 300 1.62 7.03 -13.66
C ARG A 300 1.84 5.94 -14.70
N ARG A 301 3.07 5.44 -14.82
CA ARG A 301 3.38 4.32 -15.73
C ARG A 301 2.60 3.06 -15.36
N GLY A 302 2.53 2.74 -14.06
CA GLY A 302 1.71 1.63 -13.58
C GLY A 302 0.23 1.80 -13.93
N LEU A 303 -0.31 3.01 -13.76
CA LEU A 303 -1.70 3.29 -14.12
C LEU A 303 -1.96 3.20 -15.62
N ASP A 304 -1.04 3.66 -16.45
CA ASP A 304 -1.16 3.57 -17.91
C ASP A 304 -1.16 2.09 -18.35
N GLU A 305 -0.22 1.29 -17.84
CA GLU A 305 -0.16 -0.16 -18.10
C GLU A 305 -1.44 -0.87 -17.64
N PHE A 306 -1.93 -0.55 -16.43
CA PHE A 306 -3.21 -1.07 -15.95
C PHE A 306 -4.37 -0.66 -16.86
N SER A 307 -4.39 0.58 -17.35
CA SER A 307 -5.47 1.07 -18.20
C SER A 307 -5.56 0.37 -19.57
N GLU A 308 -4.43 -0.18 -20.02
CA GLU A 308 -4.32 -0.92 -21.28
C GLU A 308 -4.48 -2.43 -21.10
N ALA A 309 -4.35 -2.94 -19.87
CA ALA A 309 -4.45 -4.36 -19.56
C ALA A 309 -5.84 -4.93 -19.87
N GLN A 310 -5.87 -6.06 -20.59
CA GLN A 310 -7.11 -6.80 -20.83
C GLN A 310 -7.33 -7.82 -19.71
N MET A 311 -8.24 -7.53 -18.79
CA MET A 311 -8.57 -8.47 -17.71
C MET A 311 -9.23 -9.73 -18.27
N ARG A 312 -8.61 -10.88 -18.02
CA ARG A 312 -9.13 -12.20 -18.42
C ARG A 312 -9.60 -12.95 -17.19
N PHE A 313 -10.79 -12.62 -16.73
CA PHE A 313 -11.51 -13.43 -15.76
C PHE A 313 -11.89 -14.73 -16.46
N GLY A 314 -11.13 -15.80 -16.20
CA GLY A 314 -11.26 -17.09 -16.88
C GLY A 314 -12.71 -17.47 -17.13
N LYS A 315 -13.06 -17.64 -18.40
CA LYS A 315 -14.34 -18.20 -18.85
C LYS A 315 -14.19 -19.71 -19.01
#